data_AF-A0A4Y2JD55-F1
#
_entry.id   AF-A0A4Y2JD55-F1
#
_cell.length_a   1.000
_cell.length_b   1.000
_cell.length_c   1.000
_cell.angle_alpha   90.00
_cell.angle_beta   90.00
_cell.angle_gamma   90.00
#
_symmetry.space_group_name_H-M   'P 1'
#
loop_
_entity.id
_entity.type
_entity.pdbx_description
1 polymer ?
#
loop_
_entity_poly.entity_id
_entity_poly.type
_entity_poly.pdbx_seq_one_letter_code
_entity_poly.pdbx_strand_id
1 'polypeptide(L)'
;MLTMLLGRQTGYTKCPCFLCLWDSRARDLHWTEADWSLRGALTPGEKNVINATLVPPEKVLLPPIHIKLEFMKQFIESLPKDGECFRYLCSMFPKLSEAKLKEGVFTGPDMRKLLSYSLFSETMGDKEKEARDSFKDVVHRFSGNTKDPLYKSIVQCILTAYEAQGCKMSLKVHFQHSHTDCFPENLGDYSEEQGERFHQDVRD
;
A
#
# COMPACT_ATOMS: atom_id res chain seq x y z
N MET A 1 -8.98 -11.50 4.81
CA MET A 1 -8.67 -12.52 5.85
C MET A 1 -8.42 -11.89 7.23
N LEU A 2 -7.56 -10.89 7.34
CA LEU A 2 -7.17 -10.30 8.64
C LEU A 2 -8.33 -9.79 9.51
N THR A 3 -9.27 -9.06 8.90
CA THR A 3 -10.46 -8.55 9.60
C THR A 3 -11.29 -9.67 10.21
N MET A 4 -11.40 -10.82 9.54
CA MET A 4 -12.12 -11.99 10.03
C MET A 4 -11.42 -12.61 11.24
N LEU A 5 -10.09 -12.81 11.16
CA LEU A 5 -9.29 -13.38 12.26
C LEU A 5 -9.34 -12.53 13.51
N LEU A 6 -9.41 -11.21 13.35
CA LEU A 6 -9.45 -10.25 14.45
C LEU A 6 -10.89 -9.89 14.88
N GLY A 7 -11.92 -10.52 14.29
CA GLY A 7 -13.32 -10.23 14.61
C GLY A 7 -13.76 -8.79 14.28
N ARG A 8 -13.14 -8.16 13.28
CA ARG A 8 -13.33 -6.75 12.90
C ARG A 8 -14.26 -6.59 11.72
N GLN A 9 -14.99 -5.48 11.72
CA GLN A 9 -15.87 -5.09 10.63
C GLN A 9 -15.06 -4.92 9.34
N THR A 10 -15.61 -5.42 8.23
CA THR A 10 -15.06 -5.24 6.88
C THR A 10 -15.56 -3.95 6.23
N GLY A 11 -14.90 -3.53 5.14
CA GLY A 11 -15.28 -2.33 4.39
C GLY A 11 -14.72 -1.03 4.97
N TYR A 12 -15.33 0.09 4.58
CA TYR A 12 -14.84 1.44 4.93
C TYR A 12 -15.24 1.81 6.37
N THR A 13 -14.39 1.41 7.31
CA THR A 13 -14.60 1.59 8.76
C THR A 13 -13.81 2.78 9.29
N LYS A 14 -14.30 3.40 10.37
CA LYS A 14 -13.69 4.59 10.97
C LYS A 14 -12.31 4.29 11.57
N CYS A 15 -12.19 3.19 12.33
CA CYS A 15 -10.93 2.79 12.96
C CYS A 15 -10.42 1.47 12.37
N PRO A 16 -9.87 1.44 11.13
CA PRO A 16 -9.49 0.22 10.42
C PRO A 16 -8.13 -0.36 10.84
N CYS A 17 -7.29 0.36 11.60
CA CYS A 17 -6.08 -0.21 12.20
C CYS A 17 -6.43 -1.10 13.41
N PHE A 18 -5.74 -2.24 13.56
CA PHE A 18 -5.91 -3.13 14.71
C PHE A 18 -4.89 -2.86 15.83
N LEU A 19 -3.84 -2.09 15.57
CA LEU A 19 -2.82 -1.72 16.56
C LEU A 19 -3.13 -0.38 17.26
N CYS A 20 -3.78 0.54 16.54
CA CYS A 20 -4.13 1.86 17.06
C CYS A 20 -5.53 2.30 16.62
N LEU A 21 -5.95 3.46 17.11
CA LEU A 21 -7.24 4.10 16.81
C LEU A 21 -7.14 5.10 15.65
N TRP A 22 -6.32 4.79 14.64
CA TRP A 22 -6.22 5.58 13.40
C TRP A 22 -7.59 5.86 12.79
N ASP A 23 -7.95 7.14 12.65
CA ASP A 23 -9.22 7.57 12.09
C ASP A 23 -9.11 7.73 10.57
N SER A 24 -9.65 6.77 9.82
CA SER A 24 -9.63 6.77 8.35
C SER A 24 -10.38 7.94 7.71
N ARG A 25 -11.14 8.70 8.50
CA ARG A 25 -11.93 9.86 8.07
C ARG A 25 -11.23 11.19 8.33
N ALA A 26 -10.22 11.23 9.22
CA ALA A 26 -9.46 12.43 9.57
C ALA A 26 -8.32 12.71 8.57
N ARG A 27 -8.68 12.95 7.30
CA ARG A 27 -7.72 13.03 6.17
C ARG A 27 -6.67 14.13 6.32
N ASP A 28 -7.04 15.20 6.98
CA ASP A 28 -6.20 16.34 7.33
C ASP A 28 -5.07 15.99 8.31
N LEU A 29 -5.25 14.93 9.10
CA LEU A 29 -4.26 14.48 10.09
C LEU A 29 -3.40 13.31 9.59
N HIS A 30 -3.74 12.70 8.45
CA HIS A 30 -3.14 11.42 8.05
C HIS A 30 -1.62 11.47 7.93
N TRP A 31 -1.07 12.54 7.36
CA TRP A 31 0.37 12.69 7.13
C TRP A 31 1.11 13.43 8.25
N THR A 32 0.39 14.12 9.14
CA THR A 32 0.96 14.92 10.23
C THR A 32 0.95 14.20 11.57
N GLU A 33 -0.01 13.30 11.79
CA GLU A 33 -0.15 12.52 13.01
C GLU A 33 0.31 11.08 12.79
N ALA A 34 1.43 10.71 13.40
CA ALA A 34 1.92 9.33 13.40
C ALA A 34 1.49 8.57 14.67
N ASP A 35 1.29 9.27 15.79
CA ASP A 35 1.13 8.69 17.13
C ASP A 35 -0.34 8.61 17.54
N TRP A 36 -1.07 7.74 16.84
CA TRP A 36 -2.46 7.46 17.15
C TRP A 36 -2.59 6.66 18.45
N SER A 37 -3.62 6.97 19.25
CA SER A 37 -3.88 6.26 20.50
C SER A 37 -3.89 4.74 20.28
N LEU A 38 -3.07 4.03 21.06
CA LEU A 38 -2.97 2.57 20.95
C LEU A 38 -4.32 1.92 21.23
N ARG A 39 -4.57 0.83 20.52
CA ARG A 39 -5.74 0.01 20.78
C ARG A 39 -5.44 -0.88 21.98
N GLY A 40 -6.33 -0.87 22.97
CA GLY A 40 -6.32 -1.86 24.05
C GLY A 40 -6.86 -3.21 23.56
N ALA A 41 -7.75 -3.83 24.34
CA ALA A 41 -8.39 -5.08 23.94
C ALA A 41 -9.31 -4.91 22.71
N LEU A 42 -9.37 -5.95 21.87
CA LEU A 42 -10.36 -6.05 20.79
C LEU A 42 -11.72 -6.52 21.36
N THR A 43 -12.40 -5.63 22.08
CA THR A 43 -13.70 -5.91 22.72
C THR A 43 -14.85 -5.82 21.70
N PRO A 44 -15.66 -6.87 21.51
CA PRO A 44 -16.83 -6.82 20.63
C PRO A 44 -17.79 -5.68 20.99
N GLY A 45 -18.25 -4.94 19.98
CA GLY A 45 -19.11 -3.77 20.13
C GLY A 45 -18.36 -2.43 20.15
N GLU A 46 -17.04 -2.43 20.29
CA GLU A 46 -16.23 -1.21 20.35
C GLU A 46 -15.39 -1.00 19.10
N LYS A 47 -15.27 0.26 18.65
CA LYS A 47 -14.26 0.71 17.67
C LYS A 47 -14.06 -0.24 16.47
N ASN A 48 -15.19 -0.65 15.87
CA ASN A 48 -15.29 -1.54 14.70
C ASN A 48 -14.92 -3.02 14.94
N VAL A 49 -14.92 -3.49 16.18
CA VAL A 49 -14.86 -4.91 16.54
C VAL A 49 -16.28 -5.44 16.66
N ILE A 50 -16.60 -6.51 15.92
CA ILE A 50 -17.95 -7.10 15.85
C ILE A 50 -18.01 -8.51 16.43
N ASN A 51 -16.88 -9.21 16.53
CA ASN A 51 -16.78 -10.57 17.03
C ASN A 51 -15.54 -10.73 17.91
N ALA A 52 -15.51 -11.81 18.71
CA ALA A 52 -14.32 -12.19 19.45
C ALA A 52 -13.15 -12.49 18.51
N THR A 53 -11.95 -12.09 18.93
CA THR A 53 -10.72 -12.32 18.18
C THR A 53 -10.33 -13.80 18.22
N LEU A 54 -10.00 -14.37 17.06
CA LEU A 54 -9.56 -15.77 16.93
C LEU A 54 -8.05 -15.93 17.09
N VAL A 55 -7.29 -14.89 16.75
CA VAL A 55 -5.82 -14.88 16.82
C VAL A 55 -5.36 -13.62 17.54
N PRO A 56 -4.52 -13.72 18.58
CA PRO A 56 -3.97 -12.54 19.26
C PRO A 56 -3.31 -11.56 18.27
N PRO A 57 -3.56 -10.25 18.37
CA PRO A 57 -2.97 -9.25 17.47
C PRO A 57 -1.45 -9.34 17.35
N GLU A 58 -0.76 -9.73 18.41
CA GLU A 58 0.71 -9.84 18.48
C GLU A 58 1.24 -11.00 17.63
N LYS A 59 0.37 -11.95 17.26
CA LYS A 59 0.70 -13.08 16.39
C LYS A 59 0.36 -12.82 14.92
N VAL A 60 -0.18 -11.64 14.60
CA VAL A 60 -0.48 -11.25 13.22
C VAL A 60 0.78 -10.74 12.55
N LEU A 61 1.17 -11.38 11.45
CA LEU A 61 2.17 -10.85 10.54
C LEU A 61 1.50 -9.97 9.48
N LEU A 62 2.09 -8.80 9.21
CA LEU A 62 1.64 -7.91 8.14
C LEU A 62 2.25 -8.38 6.80
N PRO A 63 1.45 -8.87 5.84
CA PRO A 63 1.97 -9.44 4.60
C PRO A 63 2.60 -8.34 3.71
N PRO A 64 3.87 -8.50 3.26
CA PRO A 64 4.58 -7.46 2.52
C PRO A 64 4.12 -7.21 1.06
N ILE A 65 3.44 -8.16 0.41
CA ILE A 65 3.10 -8.05 -1.04
C ILE A 65 2.07 -7.00 -1.35
N HIS A 66 0.99 -7.02 -0.57
CA HIS A 66 -0.15 -6.15 -0.79
C HIS A 66 0.23 -4.67 -0.70
N ILE A 67 1.44 -4.36 -0.23
CA ILE A 67 2.01 -3.03 -0.11
C ILE A 67 2.41 -2.48 -1.48
N LYS A 68 3.05 -3.26 -2.37
CA LYS A 68 3.50 -2.78 -3.69
C LYS A 68 2.33 -2.35 -4.57
N LEU A 69 1.34 -3.25 -4.71
CA LEU A 69 0.14 -2.97 -5.49
C LEU A 69 -0.65 -1.82 -4.90
N GLU A 70 -0.66 -1.66 -3.57
CA GLU A 70 -1.30 -0.53 -2.92
C GLU A 70 -0.57 0.79 -3.17
N PHE A 71 0.76 0.81 -3.08
CA PHE A 71 1.53 2.01 -3.42
C PHE A 71 1.30 2.41 -4.88
N MET A 72 1.36 1.44 -5.80
CA MET A 72 1.02 1.67 -7.20
C MET A 72 -0.39 2.24 -7.35
N LYS A 73 -1.37 1.65 -6.67
CA LYS A 73 -2.76 2.13 -6.70
C LYS A 73 -2.85 3.58 -6.23
N GLN A 74 -2.26 3.91 -5.07
CA GLN A 74 -2.31 5.27 -4.52
C GLN A 74 -1.60 6.29 -5.42
N PHE A 75 -0.47 5.92 -6.02
CA PHE A 75 0.22 6.76 -7.01
C PHE A 75 -0.66 7.02 -8.22
N ILE A 76 -1.26 5.98 -8.79
CA ILE A 76 -2.07 6.14 -10.00
C ILE A 76 -3.34 6.94 -9.70
N GLU A 77 -3.97 6.72 -8.54
CA GLU A 77 -5.14 7.49 -8.08
C GLU A 77 -4.83 8.99 -7.91
N SER A 78 -3.61 9.37 -7.54
CA SER A 78 -3.22 10.77 -7.36
C SER A 78 -2.88 11.50 -8.66
N LEU A 79 -2.64 10.78 -9.77
CA LEU A 79 -2.38 11.40 -11.07
C LEU A 79 -3.61 12.17 -11.58
N PRO A 80 -3.42 13.38 -12.17
CA PRO A 80 -4.47 14.08 -12.91
C PRO A 80 -5.00 13.23 -14.06
N LYS A 81 -6.30 12.95 -14.08
CA LYS A 81 -6.90 12.00 -15.05
C LYS A 81 -6.97 12.54 -16.47
N ASP A 82 -6.89 13.85 -16.62
CA ASP A 82 -6.80 14.62 -17.87
C ASP A 82 -5.35 14.99 -18.24
N GLY A 83 -4.38 14.71 -17.36
CA GLY A 83 -2.96 15.03 -17.56
C GLY A 83 -2.27 14.16 -18.61
N GLU A 84 -1.15 14.66 -19.14
CA GLU A 84 -0.30 13.95 -20.11
C GLU A 84 0.18 12.60 -19.56
N CYS A 85 0.58 12.54 -18.30
CA CYS A 85 1.03 11.31 -17.64
C CYS A 85 -0.05 10.21 -17.68
N PHE A 86 -1.31 10.54 -17.35
CA PHE A 86 -2.40 9.55 -17.37
C PHE A 86 -2.80 9.16 -18.80
N ARG A 87 -2.79 10.11 -19.74
CA ARG A 87 -3.00 9.79 -21.17
C ARG A 87 -1.95 8.84 -21.71
N TYR A 88 -0.68 9.05 -21.36
CA TYR A 88 0.40 8.15 -21.75
C TYR A 88 0.24 6.77 -21.10
N LEU A 89 -0.14 6.71 -19.82
CA LEU A 89 -0.46 5.46 -19.13
C LEU A 89 -1.55 4.65 -19.88
N CYS A 90 -2.62 5.30 -20.35
CA CYS A 90 -3.65 4.64 -21.17
C CYS A 90 -3.06 4.04 -22.46
N SER A 91 -2.15 4.77 -23.13
CA SER A 91 -1.51 4.27 -24.34
C SER A 91 -0.54 3.11 -24.08
N MET A 92 0.09 3.07 -22.90
CA MET A 92 1.02 2.01 -22.50
C MET A 92 0.32 0.67 -22.22
N PHE A 93 -0.94 0.74 -21.77
CA PHE A 93 -1.75 -0.41 -21.39
C PHE A 93 -3.06 -0.48 -22.19
N PRO A 94 -3.02 -0.64 -23.52
CA PRO A 94 -4.22 -0.62 -24.37
C PRO A 94 -5.17 -1.79 -24.11
N LYS A 95 -4.70 -2.84 -23.40
CA LYS A 95 -5.51 -3.99 -22.98
C LYS A 95 -6.25 -3.76 -21.66
N LEU A 96 -5.89 -2.73 -20.89
CA LEU A 96 -6.59 -2.35 -19.66
C LEU A 96 -7.64 -1.30 -20.00
N SER A 97 -8.83 -1.42 -19.38
CA SER A 97 -9.83 -0.38 -19.50
C SER A 97 -9.41 0.86 -18.72
N GLU A 98 -9.84 2.03 -19.18
CA GLU A 98 -9.61 3.30 -18.47
C GLU A 98 -10.11 3.25 -17.02
N ALA A 99 -11.23 2.55 -16.76
CA ALA A 99 -11.74 2.34 -15.41
C ALA A 99 -10.76 1.56 -14.52
N LYS A 100 -10.13 0.49 -15.04
CA LYS A 100 -9.09 -0.25 -14.30
C LYS A 100 -7.87 0.64 -14.03
N LEU A 101 -7.48 1.46 -15.00
CA LEU A 101 -6.37 2.40 -14.84
C LEU A 101 -6.69 3.47 -13.79
N LYS A 102 -7.88 4.06 -13.81
CA LYS A 102 -8.30 5.07 -12.82
C LYS A 102 -8.29 4.55 -11.40
N GLU A 103 -8.72 3.31 -11.21
CA GLU A 103 -8.78 2.61 -9.92
C GLU A 103 -7.44 1.96 -9.52
N GLY A 104 -6.38 2.13 -10.32
CA GLY A 104 -5.06 1.58 -10.01
C GLY A 104 -5.02 0.04 -9.99
N VAL A 105 -5.86 -0.62 -10.79
CA VAL A 105 -5.97 -2.08 -10.84
C VAL A 105 -4.92 -2.64 -11.80
N PHE A 106 -3.83 -3.12 -11.24
CA PHE A 106 -2.68 -3.65 -11.98
C PHE A 106 -2.26 -5.02 -11.48
N THR A 107 -1.63 -5.79 -12.36
CA THR A 107 -0.96 -7.05 -12.03
C THR A 107 0.53 -6.82 -11.75
N GLY A 108 1.21 -7.81 -11.15
CA GLY A 108 2.67 -7.78 -11.00
C GLY A 108 3.43 -7.51 -12.31
N PRO A 109 3.10 -8.18 -13.44
CA PRO A 109 3.64 -7.85 -14.76
C PRO A 109 3.42 -6.39 -15.19
N ASP A 110 2.23 -5.84 -14.97
CA ASP A 110 1.93 -4.46 -15.36
C ASP A 110 2.77 -3.47 -14.55
N MET A 111 2.92 -3.70 -13.24
CA MET A 111 3.78 -2.90 -12.36
C MET A 111 5.24 -2.94 -12.82
N ARG A 112 5.77 -4.13 -13.15
CA ARG A 112 7.13 -4.26 -13.69
C ARG A 112 7.29 -3.46 -14.99
N LYS A 113 6.28 -3.50 -15.87
CA LYS A 113 6.26 -2.71 -17.10
C LYS A 113 6.23 -1.20 -16.80
N LEU A 114 5.40 -0.74 -15.87
CA LEU A 114 5.32 0.67 -15.50
C LEU A 114 6.67 1.23 -15.00
N LEU A 115 7.40 0.43 -14.22
CA LEU A 115 8.66 0.84 -13.59
C LEU A 115 9.87 0.77 -14.53
N SER A 116 9.81 -0.03 -15.60
CA SER A 116 10.93 -0.21 -16.52
C SER A 116 11.02 0.85 -17.61
N TYR A 117 9.90 1.47 -18.02
CA TYR A 117 9.89 2.42 -19.13
C TYR A 117 10.37 3.81 -18.71
N SER A 118 11.48 4.28 -19.29
CA SER A 118 12.04 5.62 -19.07
C SER A 118 11.18 6.73 -19.66
N LEU A 119 10.60 6.51 -20.85
CA LEU A 119 9.73 7.46 -21.56
C LEU A 119 8.49 7.89 -20.75
N PHE A 120 8.06 7.06 -19.81
CA PHE A 120 6.97 7.42 -18.89
C PHE A 120 7.33 8.64 -18.04
N SER A 121 8.59 8.73 -17.60
CA SER A 121 9.09 9.85 -16.80
C SER A 121 9.08 11.17 -17.57
N GLU A 122 9.21 11.16 -18.90
CA GLU A 122 9.18 12.39 -19.71
C GLU A 122 7.83 13.10 -19.66
N THR A 123 6.76 12.35 -19.38
CA THR A 123 5.38 12.87 -19.28
C THR A 123 5.02 13.39 -17.89
N MET A 124 5.93 13.25 -16.91
CA MET A 124 5.70 13.54 -15.51
C MET A 124 6.24 14.91 -15.08
N GLY A 125 5.48 15.59 -14.22
CA GLY A 125 5.98 16.72 -13.42
C GLY A 125 6.97 16.27 -12.34
N ASP A 126 7.65 17.23 -11.70
CA ASP A 126 8.72 16.92 -10.73
C ASP A 126 8.23 16.08 -9.55
N LYS A 127 7.05 16.40 -9.01
CA LYS A 127 6.43 15.63 -7.91
C LYS A 127 6.05 14.21 -8.31
N GLU A 128 5.53 14.04 -9.53
CA GLU A 128 5.15 12.74 -10.07
C GLU A 128 6.38 11.85 -10.27
N LYS A 129 7.49 12.44 -10.75
CA LYS A 129 8.79 11.76 -10.87
C LYS A 129 9.33 11.33 -9.51
N GLU A 130 9.34 12.23 -8.54
CA GLU A 130 9.83 11.94 -7.19
C GLU A 130 9.03 10.81 -6.51
N ALA A 131 7.70 10.85 -6.63
CA ALA A 131 6.82 9.79 -6.13
C ALA A 131 7.05 8.46 -6.87
N ARG A 132 7.23 8.49 -8.19
CA ARG A 132 7.53 7.29 -8.99
C ARG A 132 8.88 6.69 -8.63
N ASP A 133 9.92 7.51 -8.49
CA ASP A 133 11.27 7.05 -8.22
C ASP A 133 11.38 6.49 -6.79
N SER A 134 10.74 7.13 -5.81
CA SER A 134 10.60 6.58 -4.46
C SER A 134 9.83 5.25 -4.45
N PHE A 135 8.78 5.14 -5.26
CA PHE A 135 8.06 3.87 -5.43
C PHE A 135 8.92 2.78 -6.06
N LYS A 136 9.72 3.14 -7.08
CA LYS A 136 10.67 2.22 -7.72
C LYS A 136 11.69 1.70 -6.70
N ASP A 137 12.21 2.57 -5.85
CA ASP A 137 13.13 2.19 -4.78
C ASP A 137 12.50 1.21 -3.78
N VAL A 138 11.25 1.45 -3.37
CA VAL A 138 10.50 0.48 -2.56
C VAL A 138 10.42 -0.87 -3.27
N VAL A 139 9.99 -0.91 -4.54
CA VAL A 139 9.82 -2.19 -5.25
C VAL A 139 11.12 -2.99 -5.36
N HIS A 140 12.26 -2.31 -5.53
CA HIS A 140 13.58 -2.96 -5.66
C HIS A 140 14.22 -3.33 -4.32
N ARG A 141 14.09 -2.48 -3.30
CA ARG A 141 14.88 -2.58 -2.05
C ARG A 141 14.08 -3.08 -0.85
N PHE A 142 12.78 -2.79 -0.82
CA PHE A 142 11.91 -3.19 0.30
C PHE A 142 11.55 -4.68 0.26
N SER A 143 11.55 -5.29 -0.92
CA SER A 143 10.95 -6.61 -1.15
C SER A 143 11.95 -7.70 -1.49
N GLY A 144 13.21 -7.52 -1.09
CA GLY A 144 14.15 -8.62 -1.01
C GLY A 144 13.82 -9.56 0.15
N ASN A 145 14.46 -10.73 0.17
CA ASN A 145 14.34 -11.69 1.26
C ASN A 145 14.88 -11.16 2.58
N THR A 146 15.79 -10.19 2.54
CA THR A 146 16.41 -9.56 3.71
C THR A 146 16.05 -8.08 3.73
N LYS A 147 15.62 -7.58 4.88
CA LYS A 147 15.33 -6.16 5.12
C LYS A 147 16.58 -5.31 4.83
N ASP A 148 16.43 -4.33 3.94
CA ASP A 148 17.51 -3.40 3.58
C ASP A 148 17.95 -2.60 4.83
N PRO A 149 19.26 -2.40 5.09
CA PRO A 149 19.73 -1.58 6.21
C PRO A 149 19.15 -0.15 6.22
N LEU A 150 18.79 0.36 5.05
CA LEU A 150 18.18 1.67 4.84
C LEU A 150 16.64 1.59 4.76
N TYR A 151 16.02 0.53 5.26
CA TYR A 151 14.56 0.31 5.19
C TYR A 151 13.76 1.52 5.67
N LYS A 152 14.11 2.07 6.84
CA LYS A 152 13.39 3.23 7.41
C LYS A 152 13.50 4.46 6.51
N SER A 153 14.65 4.71 5.89
CA SER A 153 14.80 5.86 5.01
C SER A 153 14.07 5.66 3.68
N ILE A 154 14.07 4.45 3.12
CA ILE A 154 13.27 4.13 1.91
C ILE A 154 11.78 4.36 2.18
N VAL A 155 11.27 3.89 3.32
CA VAL A 155 9.88 4.11 3.74
C VAL A 155 9.60 5.60 3.94
N GLN A 156 10.51 6.33 4.58
CA GLN A 156 10.33 7.77 4.77
C GLN A 156 10.30 8.53 3.43
N CYS A 157 11.18 8.19 2.48
CA CYS A 157 11.22 8.83 1.17
C CYS A 157 9.90 8.66 0.43
N ILE A 158 9.35 7.43 0.36
CA ILE A 158 8.08 7.22 -0.33
C ILE A 158 6.91 7.92 0.36
N LEU A 159 6.89 7.97 1.70
CA LEU A 159 5.83 8.65 2.44
C LEU A 159 5.85 10.16 2.16
N THR A 160 7.02 10.80 2.24
CA THR A 160 7.18 12.22 1.93
C THR A 160 6.80 12.54 0.48
N ALA A 161 7.26 11.72 -0.48
CA ALA A 161 6.94 11.94 -1.89
C ALA A 161 5.44 11.75 -2.18
N TYR A 162 4.80 10.78 -1.53
CA TYR A 162 3.36 10.51 -1.70
C TYR A 162 2.51 11.61 -1.07
N GLU A 163 2.89 12.12 0.10
CA GLU A 163 2.25 13.31 0.69
C GLU A 163 2.35 14.51 -0.27
N ALA A 164 3.56 14.81 -0.77
CA ALA A 164 3.79 15.95 -1.66
C ALA A 164 3.02 15.87 -2.98
N GLN A 165 2.85 14.65 -3.50
CA GLN A 165 2.04 14.32 -4.68
C GLN A 165 0.52 14.35 -4.43
N GLY A 166 0.08 14.37 -3.17
CA GLY A 166 -1.34 14.35 -2.82
C GLY A 166 -1.98 12.96 -2.85
N CYS A 167 -1.18 11.91 -2.68
CA CYS A 167 -1.69 10.55 -2.49
C CYS A 167 -2.55 10.46 -1.23
N LYS A 168 -3.60 9.63 -1.26
CA LYS A 168 -4.40 9.35 -0.08
C LYS A 168 -3.69 8.30 0.77
N MET A 169 -3.82 8.40 2.09
CA MET A 169 -3.29 7.38 2.97
C MET A 169 -4.23 6.18 3.02
N SER A 170 -3.79 5.07 2.44
CA SER A 170 -4.46 3.79 2.64
C SER A 170 -4.08 3.18 3.99
N LEU A 171 -4.82 2.17 4.45
CA LEU A 171 -4.47 1.44 5.67
C LEU A 171 -3.04 0.87 5.62
N LYS A 172 -2.57 0.43 4.44
CA LYS A 172 -1.21 -0.14 4.31
C LYS A 172 -0.14 0.93 4.33
N VAL A 173 -0.40 2.09 3.74
CA VAL A 173 0.48 3.27 3.86
C VAL A 173 0.55 3.72 5.31
N HIS A 174 -0.58 3.73 6.03
CA HIS A 174 -0.60 4.01 7.47
C HIS A 174 0.24 3.02 8.27
N PHE A 175 0.18 1.71 7.99
CA PHE A 175 1.08 0.74 8.64
C PHE A 175 2.56 1.07 8.40
N GLN A 176 2.93 1.55 7.21
CA GLN A 176 4.30 1.97 6.93
C GLN A 176 4.68 3.27 7.65
N HIS A 177 3.73 4.17 7.89
CA HIS A 177 3.95 5.44 8.57
C HIS A 177 4.05 5.30 10.10
N SER A 178 3.08 4.60 10.72
CA SER A 178 2.95 4.53 12.19
C SER A 178 3.46 3.22 12.80
N HIS A 179 3.68 2.18 11.99
CA HIS A 179 3.97 0.83 12.48
C HIS A 179 5.12 0.16 11.70
N THR A 180 6.08 0.96 11.23
CA THR A 180 7.25 0.53 10.44
C THR A 180 8.08 -0.55 11.16
N ASP A 181 8.14 -0.48 12.50
CA ASP A 181 8.90 -1.41 13.34
C ASP A 181 8.21 -2.76 13.54
N CYS A 182 6.93 -2.89 13.18
CA CYS A 182 6.19 -4.15 13.27
C CYS A 182 6.48 -5.11 12.10
N PHE A 183 7.26 -4.68 11.10
CA PHE A 183 7.61 -5.49 9.93
C PHE A 183 8.85 -6.37 10.17
N PRO A 184 8.77 -7.69 9.93
CA PRO A 184 9.85 -8.64 10.20
C PRO A 184 11.08 -8.39 9.33
N GLU A 185 12.23 -8.97 9.71
CA GLU A 185 13.49 -8.83 8.97
C GLU A 185 13.50 -9.61 7.65
N ASN A 186 12.72 -10.69 7.55
CA ASN A 186 12.65 -11.58 6.40
C ASN A 186 11.33 -11.41 5.62
N LEU A 187 11.12 -10.21 5.06
CA LEU A 187 9.87 -9.85 4.37
C LEU A 187 9.55 -10.76 3.18
N GLY A 188 10.57 -11.25 2.47
CA GLY A 188 10.38 -12.18 1.35
C GLY A 188 9.83 -13.55 1.76
N ASP A 189 10.16 -14.04 2.97
CA ASP A 189 9.71 -15.36 3.44
C ASP A 189 8.21 -15.39 3.78
N TYR A 190 7.67 -14.23 4.17
CA TYR A 190 6.25 -14.03 4.49
C TYR A 190 5.46 -13.41 3.32
N SER A 191 6.05 -13.42 2.13
CA SER A 191 5.47 -12.91 0.89
C SER A 191 4.42 -13.90 0.36
N GLU A 192 3.20 -13.43 0.08
CA GLU A 192 2.12 -14.25 -0.53
C GLU A 192 2.35 -14.58 -2.03
N GLU A 193 3.56 -14.39 -2.57
CA GLU A 193 3.82 -14.26 -4.02
C GLU A 193 3.71 -15.62 -4.67
N GLN A 194 4.18 -16.63 -3.94
CA GLN A 194 4.03 -18.03 -4.31
C GLN A 194 2.54 -18.44 -4.37
N GLY A 195 1.72 -17.91 -3.46
CA GLY A 195 0.27 -18.14 -3.46
C GLY A 195 -0.42 -17.46 -4.64
N GLU A 196 -0.09 -16.19 -4.90
CA GLU A 196 -0.63 -15.47 -6.07
C GLU A 196 -0.22 -16.11 -7.39
N ARG A 197 1.04 -16.55 -7.51
CA ARG A 197 1.56 -17.28 -8.68
C ARG A 197 0.83 -18.60 -8.89
N PHE A 198 0.64 -19.39 -7.83
CA PHE A 198 -0.13 -20.63 -7.91
C PHE A 198 -1.55 -20.38 -8.45
N HIS A 199 -2.22 -19.31 -8.01
CA HIS A 199 -3.55 -18.95 -8.53
C HIS A 199 -3.55 -18.48 -10.00
N GLN A 200 -2.42 -18.05 -10.55
CA GLN A 200 -2.27 -17.76 -11.97
C GLN A 200 -2.04 -19.06 -12.75
N ASP A 201 -1.09 -19.87 -12.30
CA ASP A 201 -0.72 -21.14 -12.94
C ASP A 201 -1.89 -22.15 -12.99
N VAL A 202 -2.82 -22.11 -12.02
CA VAL A 202 -4.03 -22.96 -12.01
C VAL A 202 -5.15 -22.43 -12.92
N ARG A 203 -5.09 -21.14 -13.31
CA ARG A 203 -6.09 -20.53 -14.21
C ARG A 203 -5.77 -20.73 -15.69
N ASP A 204 -4.51 -20.98 -16.02
CA ASP A 204 -4.02 -21.28 -17.37
C ASP A 204 -4.12 -22.79 -17.68
#